data_AF-A0A0S8CA93-F1
#
_entry.id   AF-A0A0S8CA93-F1
#
_cell.length_a   1.000
_cell.length_b   1.000
_cell.length_c   1.000
_cell.angle_alpha   90.00
_cell.angle_beta   90.00
_cell.angle_gamma   90.00
#
_symmetry.space_group_name_H-M   'P 1'
#
loop_
_entity.id
_entity.type
_entity.pdbx_description
1 polymer ?
#
loop_
_entity_poly.entity_id
_entity_poly.type
_entity_poly.pdbx_seq_one_letter_code
_entity_poly.pdbx_strand_id
1 'polypeptide(L)'
;MMPIISNIDPDLAPPGKQLVIAGTIGGPPDLKNAPLWDKILDRFDQKILSLYPEMEKHIIKRIKTNPKTTAEIAGRDTGDVIGLAQRYDQCGKNKPSPATPIKNLYLVGCSAGGRLVGTEQAADSALKVSDKILQDLATQTSTSGVESPIPVPRST
;
A
#
# COMPACT_ATOMS: atom_id res chain seq x y z
N MET A 1 -13.22 10.30 -9.32
CA MET A 1 -13.33 9.11 -10.21
C MET A 1 -14.51 8.29 -9.75
N MET A 2 -15.34 7.76 -10.66
CA MET A 2 -16.54 6.98 -10.32
C MET A 2 -16.69 5.75 -11.23
N PRO A 3 -15.88 4.69 -11.06
CA PRO A 3 -16.02 3.47 -11.83
C PRO A 3 -17.27 2.68 -11.42
N ILE A 4 -17.86 2.02 -12.42
CA ILE A 4 -19.00 1.12 -12.26
C ILE A 4 -18.48 -0.31 -12.48
N ILE A 5 -18.07 -0.96 -11.40
CA ILE A 5 -17.26 -2.19 -11.47
C ILE A 5 -18.10 -3.36 -11.99
N SER A 6 -19.42 -3.33 -11.73
CA SER A 6 -20.37 -4.32 -12.23
C SER A 6 -20.54 -4.32 -13.75
N ASN A 7 -20.05 -3.32 -14.47
CA ASN A 7 -20.00 -3.36 -15.93
C ASN A 7 -18.84 -4.24 -16.45
N ILE A 8 -17.84 -4.51 -15.61
CA ILE A 8 -16.70 -5.38 -15.90
C ILE A 8 -16.99 -6.80 -15.41
N ASP A 9 -17.53 -6.91 -14.19
CA ASP A 9 -17.91 -8.18 -13.57
C ASP A 9 -19.36 -8.11 -13.06
N PRO A 10 -20.35 -8.63 -13.83
CA PRO A 10 -21.76 -8.56 -13.47
C PRO A 10 -22.12 -9.22 -12.14
N ASP A 11 -21.33 -10.19 -11.66
CA ASP A 11 -21.63 -10.92 -10.42
C ASP A 11 -21.40 -10.06 -9.16
N LEU A 12 -20.76 -8.90 -9.29
CA LEU A 12 -20.56 -7.93 -8.21
C LEU A 12 -21.84 -7.17 -7.80
N ALA A 13 -22.93 -7.30 -8.56
CA ALA A 13 -24.21 -6.69 -8.24
C ALA A 13 -25.38 -7.62 -8.59
N PRO A 14 -26.53 -7.50 -7.89
CA PRO A 14 -27.73 -8.23 -8.30
C PRO A 14 -28.16 -7.88 -9.74
N PRO A 15 -28.89 -8.77 -10.45
CA PRO A 15 -29.36 -8.50 -11.80
C PRO A 15 -30.12 -7.16 -11.91
N GLY A 16 -29.74 -6.35 -12.90
CA GLY A 16 -30.31 -5.02 -13.14
C GLY A 16 -29.87 -3.94 -12.14
N LYS A 17 -28.92 -4.22 -11.24
CA LYS A 17 -28.32 -3.25 -10.31
C LYS A 17 -26.85 -3.00 -10.67
N GLN A 18 -26.30 -1.91 -10.14
CA GLN A 18 -24.91 -1.53 -10.38
C GLN A 18 -24.17 -1.31 -9.06
N LEU A 19 -22.90 -1.71 -9.04
CA LEU A 19 -21.96 -1.36 -7.98
C LEU A 19 -21.11 -0.16 -8.42
N VAL A 20 -21.34 0.98 -7.77
CA VAL A 20 -20.64 2.23 -8.04
C VAL A 20 -19.63 2.48 -6.93
N ILE A 21 -18.36 2.64 -7.29
CA ILE A 21 -17.32 3.11 -6.37
C ILE A 21 -17.02 4.56 -6.74
N ALA A 22 -17.23 5.49 -5.81
CA ALA A 22 -16.98 6.91 -6.04
C ALA A 22 -15.87 7.39 -5.09
N GLY A 23 -14.78 7.91 -5.66
CA GLY A 23 -13.63 8.42 -4.92
C GLY A 23 -13.28 9.85 -5.29
N THR A 24 -12.88 10.63 -4.29
CA THR A 24 -12.34 11.99 -4.43
C THR A 24 -10.93 12.06 -3.86
N ILE A 25 -10.17 13.05 -4.34
CA ILE A 25 -8.98 13.50 -3.62
C ILE A 25 -9.45 14.10 -2.29
N GLY A 26 -8.75 13.78 -1.21
CA GLY A 26 -9.10 14.26 0.12
C GLY A 26 -7.95 14.95 0.86
N GLY A 27 -8.06 14.98 2.18
CA GLY A 27 -7.19 15.73 3.08
C GLY A 27 -5.99 14.93 3.61
N PRO A 28 -5.35 15.42 4.69
CA PRO A 28 -4.25 14.72 5.36
C PRO A 28 -4.70 13.35 5.90
N PRO A 29 -3.82 12.33 5.91
CA PRO A 29 -4.16 10.96 6.33
C PRO A 29 -4.21 10.76 7.85
N ASP A 30 -3.82 11.77 8.63
CA ASP A 30 -3.90 11.74 10.10
C ASP A 30 -5.37 11.66 10.54
N LEU A 31 -5.67 10.65 11.37
CA LEU A 31 -7.01 10.32 11.85
C LEU A 31 -7.66 11.43 12.67
N LYS A 32 -6.88 12.35 13.26
CA LYS A 32 -7.39 13.56 13.93
C LYS A 32 -8.19 14.45 12.98
N ASN A 33 -7.97 14.32 11.68
CA ASN A 33 -8.70 15.05 10.64
C ASN A 33 -10.03 14.38 10.24
N ALA A 34 -10.52 13.37 10.96
CA ALA A 34 -11.79 12.70 10.65
C ALA A 34 -12.95 13.69 10.40
N PRO A 35 -13.15 14.77 11.19
CA PRO A 35 -14.23 15.73 10.92
C PRO A 35 -14.09 16.49 9.60
N LEU A 36 -12.86 16.69 9.11
CA LEU A 36 -12.62 17.28 7.79
C LEU A 36 -13.01 16.29 6.69
N TRP A 37 -12.66 15.01 6.87
CA TRP A 37 -12.99 13.96 5.92
C TRP A 37 -14.49 13.75 5.77
N ASP A 38 -15.24 13.76 6.87
CA ASP A 38 -16.70 13.65 6.81
C ASP A 38 -17.29 14.80 5.99
N LYS A 39 -16.83 16.04 6.20
CA LYS A 39 -17.24 17.21 5.39
C LYS A 39 -16.88 17.08 3.91
N ILE A 40 -15.69 16.57 3.60
CA ILE A 40 -15.25 16.34 2.21
C ILE A 40 -16.16 15.30 1.54
N LEU A 41 -16.42 14.19 2.22
CA LEU A 41 -17.26 13.11 1.71
C LEU A 41 -18.72 13.55 1.55
N ASP A 42 -19.25 14.36 2.47
CA ASP A 42 -20.59 14.93 2.35
C ASP A 42 -20.70 15.87 1.14
N ARG A 43 -19.73 16.76 0.94
CA ARG A 43 -19.71 17.64 -0.24
C ARG A 43 -19.53 16.85 -1.54
N PHE A 44 -18.73 15.79 -1.50
CA PHE A 44 -18.54 14.94 -2.66
C PHE A 44 -19.83 14.19 -3.01
N ASP A 45 -20.51 13.60 -2.03
CA ASP A 45 -21.80 12.93 -2.19
C ASP A 45 -22.85 13.91 -2.74
N GLN A 46 -22.96 15.11 -2.16
CA GLN A 46 -23.82 16.18 -2.68
C GLN A 46 -23.50 16.54 -4.13
N LYS A 47 -22.21 16.61 -4.48
CA LYS A 47 -21.79 16.92 -5.84
C LYS A 47 -22.16 15.80 -6.81
N ILE A 48 -21.97 14.54 -6.44
CA ILE A 48 -22.39 13.39 -7.26
C ILE A 48 -23.90 13.41 -7.48
N LEU A 49 -24.70 13.61 -6.43
CA LEU A 49 -26.16 13.70 -6.56
C LEU A 49 -26.60 14.92 -7.38
N SER A 50 -25.88 16.04 -7.32
CA SER A 50 -26.17 17.19 -8.19
C SER A 50 -25.94 16.91 -9.68
N LEU A 51 -24.99 16.02 -10.00
CA LEU A 51 -24.67 15.63 -11.37
C LEU A 51 -25.59 14.50 -11.88
N TYR A 52 -26.01 13.63 -10.96
CA TYR A 52 -26.86 12.47 -11.24
C TYR A 52 -28.04 12.44 -10.25
N PRO A 53 -29.00 13.36 -10.36
CA PRO A 53 -30.08 13.52 -9.38
C PRO A 53 -30.94 12.25 -9.26
N GLU A 54 -31.18 11.57 -10.38
CA GLU A 54 -31.92 10.31 -10.42
C GLU A 54 -31.20 9.17 -9.70
N MET A 55 -29.92 9.31 -9.36
CA MET A 55 -29.19 8.29 -8.60
C MET A 55 -29.78 8.12 -7.20
N GLU A 56 -30.25 9.21 -6.57
CA GLU A 56 -30.68 9.19 -5.17
C GLU A 56 -31.80 8.17 -4.92
N LYS A 57 -32.79 8.11 -5.81
CA LYS A 57 -33.92 7.16 -5.73
C LYS A 57 -33.52 5.70 -6.00
N HIS A 58 -32.32 5.44 -6.48
CA HIS A 58 -31.83 4.11 -6.84
C HIS A 58 -30.79 3.56 -5.86
N ILE A 59 -30.45 4.31 -4.81
CA ILE A 59 -29.47 3.87 -3.81
C ILE A 59 -30.12 2.87 -2.86
N ILE A 60 -29.65 1.63 -2.94
CA ILE A 60 -30.07 0.52 -2.05
C ILE A 60 -29.22 0.52 -0.78
N LYS A 61 -27.92 0.79 -0.92
CA LYS A 61 -26.97 0.86 0.19
C LYS A 61 -25.89 1.87 -0.14
N ARG A 62 -25.56 2.72 0.84
CA ARG A 62 -24.46 3.69 0.75
C ARG A 62 -23.46 3.39 1.85
N ILE A 63 -22.18 3.29 1.51
CA ILE A 63 -21.08 3.10 2.46
C ILE A 63 -20.10 4.25 2.24
N LYS A 64 -19.77 4.96 3.32
CA LYS A 64 -18.73 5.99 3.32
C LYS A 64 -17.50 5.41 4.00
N THR A 65 -16.37 5.43 3.31
CA THR A 65 -15.06 5.02 3.84
C THR A 65 -14.15 6.23 3.87
N ASN A 66 -13.46 6.42 4.98
CA ASN A 66 -12.52 7.52 5.18
C ASN A 66 -11.15 6.95 5.64
N PRO A 67 -10.13 7.77 5.92
CA PRO A 67 -8.82 7.27 6.33
C PRO A 67 -8.85 6.36 7.56
N LYS A 68 -9.84 6.49 8.45
CA LYS A 68 -10.00 5.56 9.58
C LYS A 68 -10.25 4.14 9.09
N THR A 69 -11.14 3.97 8.10
CA THR A 69 -11.38 2.67 7.48
C THR A 69 -10.10 2.10 6.86
N THR A 70 -9.31 2.93 6.17
CA THR A 70 -8.03 2.52 5.59
C THR A 70 -7.04 2.07 6.68
N ALA A 71 -6.92 2.86 7.75
CA ALA A 71 -6.05 2.58 8.88
C ALA A 71 -6.41 1.25 9.57
N GLU A 72 -7.71 1.02 9.80
CA GLU A 72 -8.23 -0.21 10.40
C GLU A 72 -7.94 -1.45 9.54
N ILE A 73 -8.14 -1.37 8.21
CA ILE A 73 -7.84 -2.47 7.28
C ILE A 73 -6.33 -2.73 7.21
N ALA A 74 -5.52 -1.67 7.18
CA ALA A 74 -4.08 -1.77 7.02
C ALA A 74 -3.33 -2.07 8.32
N GLY A 75 -3.99 -2.02 9.48
CA GLY A 75 -3.37 -2.15 10.79
C GLY A 75 -2.38 -1.02 11.10
N ARG A 76 -2.71 0.23 10.75
CA ARG A 76 -1.84 1.41 10.91
C ARG A 76 -2.51 2.51 11.73
N ASP A 77 -1.70 3.43 12.24
CA ASP A 77 -2.18 4.61 12.98
C ASP A 77 -2.58 5.77 12.06
N THR A 78 -2.35 5.63 10.75
CA THR A 78 -2.65 6.61 9.70
C THR A 78 -3.40 5.93 8.56
N GLY A 79 -4.28 6.69 7.90
CA GLY A 79 -5.05 6.18 6.77
C GLY A 79 -4.43 6.45 5.40
N ASP A 80 -3.10 6.48 5.32
CA ASP A 80 -2.39 6.61 4.05
C ASP A 80 -2.50 5.32 3.22
N VAL A 81 -2.51 5.47 1.90
CA VAL A 81 -2.73 4.34 0.97
C VAL A 81 -1.41 3.69 0.53
N ILE A 82 -0.31 4.44 0.52
CA ILE A 82 0.97 4.01 -0.08
C ILE A 82 2.10 3.82 0.96
N GLY A 83 1.88 4.19 2.23
CA GLY A 83 2.88 4.04 3.30
C GLY A 83 3.98 5.11 3.28
N LEU A 84 3.99 6.00 2.30
CA LEU A 84 4.92 7.11 2.15
C LEU A 84 4.18 8.34 1.62
N ALA A 85 4.76 9.52 1.83
CA ALA A 85 4.24 10.77 1.27
C ALA A 85 4.43 10.86 -0.26
N GLN A 86 5.25 9.99 -0.86
CA GLN A 86 5.59 9.98 -2.29
C GLN A 86 6.18 11.32 -2.78
N ARG A 87 6.95 11.97 -1.91
CA ARG A 87 7.74 13.15 -2.28
C ARG A 87 8.81 12.79 -3.32
N TYR A 88 9.34 13.79 -4.01
CA TYR A 88 10.37 13.59 -5.05
C TYR A 88 11.64 12.88 -4.53
N ASP A 89 11.92 13.03 -3.23
CA ASP A 89 13.01 12.41 -2.48
C ASP A 89 12.66 11.01 -1.92
N GLN A 90 11.46 10.49 -2.20
CA GLN A 90 10.97 9.17 -1.75
C GLN A 90 10.51 8.27 -2.90
N CYS A 91 10.72 8.68 -4.14
CA CYS A 91 10.21 8.02 -5.33
C CYS A 91 11.32 7.62 -6.30
N GLY A 92 11.02 6.66 -7.19
CA GLY A 92 11.95 6.21 -8.22
C GLY A 92 13.26 5.69 -7.62
N LYS A 93 14.39 6.29 -8.01
CA LYS A 93 15.72 5.93 -7.49
C LYS A 93 15.92 6.30 -6.01
N ASN A 94 15.10 7.21 -5.48
CA ASN A 94 15.17 7.68 -4.09
C ASN A 94 14.20 6.91 -3.17
N LYS A 95 13.55 5.86 -3.67
CA LYS A 95 12.62 5.07 -2.86
C LYS A 95 13.37 4.38 -1.70
N PRO A 96 12.79 4.29 -0.50
CA PRO A 96 13.45 3.64 0.63
C PRO A 96 13.96 2.24 0.31
N SER A 97 15.17 1.94 0.78
CA SER A 97 15.77 0.61 0.64
C SER A 97 14.93 -0.44 1.37
N PRO A 98 14.74 -1.63 0.80
CA PRO A 98 14.12 -2.74 1.53
C PRO A 98 15.05 -3.36 2.58
N ALA A 99 16.36 -3.10 2.55
CA ALA A 99 17.29 -3.62 3.53
C ALA A 99 17.22 -2.81 4.83
N THR A 100 17.20 -3.50 5.98
CA THR A 100 17.27 -2.86 7.29
C THR A 100 18.67 -2.99 7.91
N PRO A 101 19.01 -2.19 8.94
CA PRO A 101 20.23 -2.39 9.72
C PRO A 101 20.29 -3.73 10.47
N ILE A 102 19.15 -4.41 10.66
CA ILE A 102 19.07 -5.71 11.33
C ILE A 102 19.28 -6.81 10.29
N LYS A 103 20.28 -7.67 10.52
CA LYS A 103 20.61 -8.75 9.59
C LYS A 103 19.42 -9.69 9.40
N ASN A 104 19.18 -10.11 8.16
CA ASN A 104 18.08 -10.99 7.77
C ASN A 104 16.67 -10.42 8.02
N LEU A 105 16.54 -9.09 8.22
CA LEU A 105 15.26 -8.39 8.29
C LEU A 105 15.12 -7.43 7.11
N TYR A 106 14.00 -7.56 6.37
CA TYR A 106 13.72 -6.81 5.15
C TYR A 106 12.33 -6.19 5.18
N LEU A 107 12.17 -5.07 4.49
CA LEU A 107 10.91 -4.35 4.30
C LEU A 107 10.36 -4.66 2.90
N VAL A 108 9.07 -4.93 2.81
CA VAL A 108 8.37 -5.25 1.56
C VAL A 108 7.07 -4.47 1.44
N GLY A 109 6.60 -4.28 0.22
CA GLY A 109 5.35 -3.58 -0.09
C GLY A 109 5.58 -2.19 -0.69
N CYS A 110 4.53 -1.38 -0.78
CA CYS A 110 4.58 -0.10 -1.49
C CYS A 110 5.53 0.94 -0.87
N SER A 111 5.93 0.77 0.39
CA SER A 111 6.76 1.70 1.14
C SER A 111 8.27 1.50 0.97
N ALA A 112 8.71 0.35 0.47
CA ALA A 112 10.13 0.02 0.42
C ALA A 112 10.44 -0.86 -0.79
N GLY A 113 11.50 -0.52 -1.51
CA GLY A 113 11.78 -1.15 -2.79
C GLY A 113 10.61 -1.02 -3.78
N GLY A 114 10.71 -1.72 -4.91
CA GLY A 114 9.66 -1.72 -5.92
C GLY A 114 9.57 -0.41 -6.75
N ARG A 115 8.94 -0.50 -7.91
CA ARG A 115 8.61 0.61 -8.83
C ARG A 115 7.14 0.45 -9.24
N LEU A 116 6.63 1.27 -10.16
CA LEU A 116 5.21 1.24 -10.59
C LEU A 116 4.25 1.84 -9.55
N VAL A 117 2.96 1.47 -9.61
CA VAL A 117 1.85 2.05 -8.84
C VAL A 117 1.10 0.92 -8.13
N GLY A 118 0.58 1.18 -6.93
CA GLY A 118 -0.39 0.29 -6.27
C GLY A 118 0.09 -1.16 -6.11
N THR A 119 -0.75 -2.11 -6.53
CA THR A 119 -0.52 -3.54 -6.35
C THR A 119 0.71 -4.03 -7.12
N GLU A 120 0.94 -3.49 -8.31
CA GLU A 120 2.11 -3.80 -9.13
C GLU A 120 3.40 -3.38 -8.42
N GLN A 121 3.35 -2.27 -7.67
CA GLN A 121 4.49 -1.83 -6.86
C GLN A 121 4.75 -2.73 -5.66
N ALA A 122 3.70 -3.19 -4.99
CA ALA A 122 3.84 -4.18 -3.91
C ALA A 122 4.44 -5.49 -4.45
N ALA A 123 3.99 -5.96 -5.61
CA ALA A 123 4.50 -7.18 -6.24
C ALA A 123 5.96 -7.04 -6.68
N ASP A 124 6.32 -5.95 -7.35
CA ASP A 124 7.71 -5.70 -7.77
C ASP A 124 8.65 -5.52 -6.57
N SER A 125 8.17 -4.93 -5.46
CA SER A 125 8.89 -4.91 -4.19
C SER A 125 9.15 -6.33 -3.69
N ALA A 126 8.13 -7.20 -3.63
CA ALA A 126 8.27 -8.57 -3.16
C ALA A 126 9.28 -9.38 -3.98
N LEU A 127 9.24 -9.30 -5.30
CA LEU A 127 10.19 -9.99 -6.17
C LEU A 127 11.63 -9.55 -5.90
N LYS A 128 11.88 -8.24 -5.85
CA LYS A 128 13.22 -7.69 -5.59
C LYS A 128 13.75 -8.02 -4.20
N VAL A 129 12.88 -8.03 -3.20
CA VAL A 129 13.25 -8.43 -1.83
C VAL A 129 13.60 -9.91 -1.79
N SER A 130 12.84 -10.76 -2.47
CA SER A 130 13.14 -12.18 -2.58
C SER A 130 14.52 -12.42 -3.21
N ASP A 131 14.82 -11.77 -4.34
CA ASP A 131 16.14 -11.87 -4.98
C ASP A 131 17.27 -11.45 -4.04
N LYS A 132 17.06 -10.36 -3.29
CA LYS A 132 18.03 -9.88 -2.32
C LYS A 132 18.26 -10.88 -1.18
N ILE A 133 17.21 -11.49 -0.65
CA ILE A 133 17.31 -12.52 0.38
C ILE A 133 18.17 -13.69 -0.14
N LEU A 134 17.89 -14.18 -1.35
CA LEU A 134 18.65 -15.28 -1.95
C LEU A 134 20.15 -14.93 -2.13
N GLN A 135 20.45 -13.71 -2.57
CA GLN A 135 21.82 -13.20 -2.70
C GLN A 135 22.53 -13.11 -1.34
N ASP A 136 21.85 -12.58 -0.32
CA ASP A 136 22.41 -12.43 1.02
C ASP A 136 22.67 -13.80 1.68
N LEU A 137 21.82 -14.80 1.43
CA LEU A 137 22.02 -16.19 1.88
C LEU A 137 23.20 -16.89 1.18
N ALA A 138 23.33 -16.73 -0.13
CA ALA A 138 24.46 -17.29 -0.88
C ALA A 138 25.81 -16.71 -0.41
N THR A 139 25.83 -15.41 -0.11
CA THR A 139 27.00 -14.72 0.44
C THR A 139 27.35 -15.23 1.83
N GLN A 140 26.35 -15.43 2.70
CA GLN A 140 26.56 -15.98 4.05
C GLN A 140 27.16 -17.39 4.01
N THR A 141 26.65 -18.26 3.13
CA THR A 141 27.15 -19.64 2.95
C THR A 141 28.60 -19.66 2.47
N SER A 142 28.98 -18.69 1.62
CA SER A 142 30.36 -18.56 1.13
C SER A 142 31.34 -18.08 2.23
N THR A 143 30.86 -17.28 3.18
CA THR A 143 31.69 -16.78 4.30
C THR A 143 31.82 -17.78 5.46
N SER A 144 30.87 -18.70 5.64
CA SER A 144 30.93 -19.73 6.69
C SER A 144 31.89 -20.89 6.37
N GLY A 145 32.43 -20.95 5.15
CA GLY A 145 33.42 -21.96 4.73
C GLY A 145 34.88 -21.59 4.99
N VAL A 146 35.15 -20.42 5.60
CA VAL A 146 36.51 -19.95 5.90
C VAL A 146 36.70 -19.87 7.42
N GLU A 147 36.69 -21.01 8.11
CA GLU A 147 37.36 -21.09 9.41
C GLU A 147 38.87 -21.20 9.14
N SER A 148 39.60 -20.11 9.39
CA SER A 148 41.06 -20.16 9.49
C SER A 148 41.43 -21.15 10.60
N PRO A 149 42.36 -22.09 10.39
CA PRO A 149 42.79 -22.97 11.46
C PRO A 149 43.33 -22.14 12.62
N ILE A 150 42.88 -22.46 13.83
CA ILE A 150 43.38 -21.89 15.08
C ILE A 150 44.92 -22.06 15.06
N PRO A 151 45.71 -20.99 15.27
CA PRO A 151 47.16 -21.12 15.29
C PRO A 151 47.55 -22.02 16.46
N VAL A 152 48.11 -23.19 16.16
CA VAL A 152 48.70 -24.07 17.16
C VAL A 152 49.93 -23.34 17.74
N PRO A 153 50.04 -23.14 19.07
CA PRO A 153 51.20 -22.50 19.65
C PRO A 153 52.45 -23.37 19.37
N ARG A 154 53.48 -22.79 18.74
CA ARG A 154 54.78 -23.46 18.66
C ARG A 154 55.45 -23.40 20.03
N SER A 155 55.68 -24.57 20.61
CA SER A 155 56.54 -24.74 21.79
C SER A 155 57.99 -24.47 21.41
N THR A 156 58.63 -23.54 22.11
CA THR A 156 60.08 -23.48 22.32
C THR A 156 60.33 -23.27 23.79
#